data_AF-A0ABD5UI16-F1
#
_entry.id   AF-A0ABD5UI16-F1
#
_cell.length_a   1.000
_cell.length_b   1.000
_cell.length_c   1.000
_cell.angle_alpha   90.00
_cell.angle_beta   90.00
_cell.angle_gamma   90.00
#
_symmetry.space_group_name_H-M   'P 1'
#
loop_
_entity.id
_entity.type
_entity.pdbx_description
1 polymer ?
#
loop_
_entity_poly.entity_id
_entity_poly.type
_entity_poly.pdbx_seq_one_letter_code
_entity_poly.pdbx_strand_id
1 'polypeptide(L)'
;MATLQAATTSTGAIVSDPQAVRELCESYCFGTLGWEVTEDGELTIWGYDDFEVYEARGNGLPDYEGGIVTHEFLRELADHLETGEEFDIQTAGFTKCRFPVLAKRYVVRDGEVLHADLSFLDPIDE
;
A
#
# COMPACT_ATOMS: atom_id res chain seq x y z
N MET A 1 -5.47 24.20 2.85
CA MET A 1 -5.24 22.74 2.83
C MET A 1 -4.23 22.42 3.90
N ALA A 2 -4.56 21.52 4.82
CA ALA A 2 -3.59 21.01 5.76
C ALA A 2 -2.81 19.89 5.06
N THR A 3 -1.52 20.07 4.87
CA THR A 3 -0.64 19.07 4.26
C THR A 3 -0.56 17.86 5.19
N LEU A 4 -0.93 16.68 4.69
CA LEU A 4 -0.69 15.42 5.39
C LEU A 4 0.83 15.21 5.45
N GLN A 5 1.35 14.94 6.64
CA GLN A 5 2.74 14.53 6.84
C GLN A 5 2.73 13.07 7.27
N ALA A 6 2.83 12.18 6.29
CA ALA A 6 2.86 10.74 6.50
C ALA A 6 4.13 10.14 5.91
N ALA A 7 4.51 8.97 6.40
CA ALA A 7 5.51 8.11 5.82
C ALA A 7 4.90 6.72 5.66
N THR A 8 5.16 6.13 4.50
CA THR A 8 4.76 4.76 4.17
C THR A 8 6.02 3.94 3.89
N THR A 9 6.07 2.72 4.41
CA THR A 9 7.11 1.74 4.09
C THR A 9 6.49 0.35 4.08
N SER A 10 6.99 -0.52 3.22
CA SER A 10 6.69 -1.95 3.25
C SER A 10 7.87 -2.78 3.74
N THR A 11 7.63 -4.05 4.05
CA THR A 11 8.64 -5.10 3.97
C THR A 11 9.04 -5.34 2.51
N GLY A 12 10.13 -6.09 2.29
CA GLY A 12 10.36 -6.77 1.02
C GLY A 12 9.55 -8.06 0.98
N ALA A 13 8.89 -8.35 -0.14
CA ALA A 13 8.22 -9.64 -0.37
C ALA A 13 8.60 -10.21 -1.73
N ILE A 14 8.90 -11.50 -1.78
CA ILE A 14 9.23 -12.17 -3.04
C ILE A 14 7.97 -12.43 -3.86
N VAL A 15 8.01 -12.04 -5.13
CA VAL A 15 6.92 -12.25 -6.07
C VAL A 15 7.24 -13.35 -7.07
N SER A 16 6.23 -14.15 -7.40
CA SER A 16 6.32 -15.29 -8.31
C SER A 16 6.56 -14.90 -9.77
N ASP A 17 6.07 -13.73 -10.20
CA ASP A 17 6.30 -13.16 -11.52
C ASP A 17 6.66 -11.67 -11.42
N PRO A 18 7.96 -11.33 -11.36
CA PRO A 18 8.43 -9.96 -11.24
C PRO A 18 7.98 -9.06 -12.39
N GLN A 19 7.80 -9.59 -13.60
CA GLN A 19 7.39 -8.78 -14.75
C GLN A 19 5.89 -8.47 -14.68
N ALA A 20 5.06 -9.45 -14.35
CA ALA A 20 3.63 -9.22 -14.15
C ALA A 20 3.36 -8.23 -13.02
N VAL A 21 4.12 -8.29 -11.91
CA VAL A 21 3.97 -7.34 -10.81
C VAL A 21 4.42 -5.92 -11.20
N ARG A 22 5.46 -5.77 -12.03
CA ARG A 22 5.82 -4.44 -12.57
C ARG A 22 4.69 -3.87 -13.42
N GLU A 23 4.14 -4.67 -14.34
CA GLU A 23 3.01 -4.26 -15.18
C GLU A 23 1.77 -3.92 -14.33
N LEU A 24 1.52 -4.68 -13.27
CA LEU A 24 0.48 -4.40 -12.30
C LEU A 24 0.71 -3.04 -11.65
N CYS A 25 1.89 -2.81 -11.04
CA CYS A 25 2.21 -1.54 -10.40
C CYS A 25 2.23 -0.34 -11.37
N GLU A 26 2.54 -0.54 -12.65
CA GLU A 26 2.46 0.50 -13.69
C GLU A 26 1.02 0.84 -14.10
N SER A 27 0.08 -0.09 -13.93
CA SER A 27 -1.35 0.14 -14.23
C SER A 27 -2.07 0.94 -13.15
N TYR A 28 -1.47 1.06 -11.97
CA TYR A 28 -1.96 1.86 -10.85
C TYR A 28 -1.06 3.08 -10.59
N CYS A 29 -1.58 4.05 -9.83
CA CYS A 29 -0.87 5.25 -9.42
C CYS A 29 -0.79 5.29 -7.89
N PHE A 30 0.43 5.35 -7.36
CA PHE A 30 0.75 5.41 -5.92
C PHE A 30 0.98 6.85 -5.43
N GLY A 31 0.52 7.84 -6.18
CA GLY A 31 0.71 9.25 -5.89
C GLY A 31 2.20 9.62 -5.89
N THR A 32 2.73 9.91 -4.71
CA THR A 32 4.15 10.27 -4.51
C THR A 32 5.00 9.16 -3.92
N LEU A 33 4.40 7.99 -3.64
CA LEU A 33 5.13 6.82 -3.16
C LEU A 33 5.94 6.20 -4.30
N GLY A 34 7.16 5.79 -3.98
CA GLY A 34 7.98 4.95 -4.83
C GLY A 34 7.66 3.48 -4.60
N TRP A 35 7.90 2.68 -5.62
CA TRP A 35 7.87 1.23 -5.56
C TRP A 35 8.97 0.68 -6.47
N GLU A 36 9.45 -0.52 -6.17
CA GLU A 36 10.44 -1.22 -6.96
C GLU A 36 10.22 -2.73 -6.85
N VAL A 37 10.40 -3.42 -7.98
CA VAL A 37 10.58 -4.86 -8.02
C VAL A 37 12.01 -5.12 -8.45
N THR A 38 12.83 -5.67 -7.55
CA THR A 38 14.26 -5.90 -7.79
C THR A 38 14.50 -6.98 -8.84
N GLU A 39 15.76 -7.18 -9.24
CA GLU A 39 16.15 -8.28 -10.14
C GLU A 39 15.87 -9.66 -9.52
N ASP A 40 15.96 -9.77 -8.20
CA ASP A 40 15.69 -10.99 -7.43
C ASP A 40 14.18 -11.21 -7.18
N GLY A 41 13.32 -10.32 -7.69
CA GLY A 41 11.87 -10.42 -7.55
C GLY A 41 11.32 -9.94 -6.21
N GLU A 42 12.07 -9.14 -5.46
CA GLU A 42 11.59 -8.53 -4.22
C GLU A 42 10.82 -7.24 -4.52
N LEU A 43 9.55 -7.15 -4.13
CA LEU A 43 8.74 -5.95 -4.20
C LEU A 43 8.90 -5.12 -2.91
N THR A 44 9.11 -3.81 -3.06
CA THR A 44 9.09 -2.83 -1.96
C THR A 44 8.34 -1.56 -2.34
N ILE A 45 7.72 -0.90 -1.35
CA ILE A 45 7.00 0.38 -1.48
C ILE A 45 7.45 1.31 -0.36
N TRP A 46 7.73 2.58 -0.68
CA TRP A 46 8.16 3.56 0.30
C TRP A 46 7.84 5.00 -0.11
N GLY A 47 7.78 5.92 0.85
CA GLY A 47 7.68 7.33 0.55
C GLY A 47 7.10 8.17 1.67
N TYR A 48 6.82 9.44 1.37
CA TYR A 48 6.31 10.43 2.32
C TYR A 48 4.86 10.82 1.99
N ASP A 49 3.97 9.84 1.99
CA ASP A 49 2.53 10.02 1.75
C ASP A 49 1.70 8.92 2.43
N ASP A 50 0.38 9.06 2.41
CA ASP A 50 -0.54 7.95 2.76
C ASP A 50 -0.45 6.84 1.71
N PHE A 51 -0.67 5.59 2.13
CA PHE A 51 -0.81 4.49 1.19
C PHE A 51 -2.22 4.49 0.60
N GLU A 52 -2.38 5.25 -0.48
CA GLU A 52 -3.59 5.30 -1.30
C GLU A 52 -3.22 5.05 -2.76
N VAL A 53 -3.79 3.98 -3.30
CA VAL A 53 -3.61 3.57 -4.70
C VAL A 53 -4.84 3.98 -5.51
N TYR A 54 -4.60 4.52 -6.69
CA TYR A 54 -5.59 4.97 -7.67
C TYR A 54 -5.38 4.24 -9.00
N GLU A 55 -6.38 4.16 -9.87
CA GLU A 55 -6.13 3.79 -11.25
C GLU A 55 -5.21 4.82 -11.93
N ALA A 56 -4.28 4.36 -12.77
CA ALA A 56 -3.45 5.26 -13.56
C ALA A 56 -4.22 5.73 -14.80
N ARG A 57 -4.35 7.04 -14.99
CA ARG A 57 -4.79 7.60 -16.27
C ARG A 57 -3.71 7.38 -17.33
N GLY A 58 -4.06 7.52 -18.61
CA GLY A 58 -3.09 7.36 -19.72
C GLY A 58 -1.89 8.31 -19.71
N ASN A 59 -1.82 9.27 -18.77
CA ASN A 59 -0.69 10.15 -18.52
C ASN A 59 0.07 9.85 -17.21
N GLY A 60 -0.23 8.72 -16.55
CA GLY A 60 0.38 8.28 -15.29
C GLY A 60 -0.11 9.03 -14.04
N LEU A 61 -1.05 9.97 -14.18
CA LEU A 61 -1.64 10.68 -13.04
C LEU A 61 -2.79 9.87 -12.42
N PRO A 62 -3.05 10.04 -11.12
CA PRO A 62 -4.12 9.31 -10.44
C PRO A 62 -5.49 9.73 -10.97
N ASP A 63 -6.38 8.74 -11.15
CA ASP A 63 -7.78 8.99 -11.44
C ASP A 63 -8.60 9.30 -10.18
N TYR A 64 -8.58 10.56 -9.76
CA TYR A 64 -9.38 11.01 -8.61
C TYR A 64 -10.90 10.89 -8.81
N GLU A 65 -11.39 10.76 -10.04
CA GLU A 65 -12.83 10.57 -10.30
C GLU A 65 -13.26 9.11 -10.07
N GLY A 66 -12.38 8.15 -10.38
CA GLY A 66 -12.58 6.72 -10.10
C GLY A 66 -12.46 6.38 -8.61
N GLY A 67 -11.72 7.19 -7.85
CA GLY A 67 -11.56 7.03 -6.41
C GLY A 67 -10.40 6.11 -6.02
N ILE A 68 -10.32 5.78 -4.73
CA ILE A 68 -9.25 4.96 -4.14
C ILE A 68 -9.57 3.48 -4.38
N VAL A 69 -8.62 2.74 -4.96
CA VAL A 69 -8.71 1.32 -5.34
C VAL A 69 -7.63 0.46 -4.67
N THR A 70 -7.27 0.82 -3.42
CA THR A 70 -6.16 0.18 -2.69
C THR A 70 -6.42 -1.29 -2.40
N HIS A 71 -7.66 -1.66 -2.06
CA HIS A 71 -7.98 -3.06 -1.77
C HIS A 71 -7.99 -3.93 -3.02
N GLU A 72 -8.41 -3.38 -4.16
CA GLU A 72 -8.41 -4.03 -5.46
C GLU A 72 -6.98 -4.35 -5.89
N PHE A 73 -6.09 -3.35 -5.86
CA PHE A 73 -4.66 -3.54 -6.11
C PHE A 73 -4.06 -4.62 -5.20
N LEU A 74 -4.29 -4.56 -3.89
CA LEU A 74 -3.71 -5.52 -2.95
C LEU A 74 -4.25 -6.95 -3.15
N ARG A 75 -5.50 -7.10 -3.59
CA ARG A 75 -6.08 -8.42 -3.92
C ARG A 75 -5.46 -9.00 -5.17
N GLU A 76 -5.26 -8.19 -6.20
CA GLU A 76 -4.56 -8.63 -7.42
C GLU A 76 -3.10 -8.99 -7.10
N LEU A 77 -2.42 -8.17 -6.29
CA LEU A 77 -1.06 -8.46 -5.83
C LEU A 77 -0.95 -9.77 -5.05
N ALA A 78 -1.97 -10.13 -4.27
CA ALA A 78 -1.96 -11.35 -3.44
C ALA A 78 -1.76 -12.63 -4.26
N ASP A 79 -2.26 -12.66 -5.50
CA ASP A 79 -2.11 -13.80 -6.41
C ASP A 79 -0.69 -13.91 -6.99
N HIS A 80 0.15 -12.88 -6.79
CA HIS A 80 1.51 -12.83 -7.30
C HIS A 80 2.59 -13.04 -6.24
N LEU A 81 2.27 -13.04 -4.95
CA LEU A 81 3.25 -13.34 -3.90
C LEU A 81 3.68 -14.82 -3.94
N GLU A 82 4.95 -15.11 -3.64
CA GLU A 82 5.36 -16.50 -3.45
C GLU A 82 4.67 -17.15 -2.24
N THR A 83 4.57 -18.47 -2.26
CA THR A 83 3.89 -19.22 -1.19
C THR A 83 4.62 -19.04 0.14
N GLY A 84 3.91 -18.50 1.14
CA GLY A 84 4.44 -18.25 2.48
C GLY A 84 5.08 -16.87 2.66
N GLU A 85 5.13 -16.05 1.62
CA GLU A 85 5.57 -14.66 1.72
C GLU A 85 4.47 -13.77 2.33
N GLU A 86 4.91 -12.72 3.05
CA GLU A 86 4.06 -11.71 3.65
C GLU A 86 4.54 -10.32 3.22
N PHE A 87 3.63 -9.55 2.62
CA PHE A 87 3.89 -8.16 2.26
C PHE A 87 3.16 -7.24 3.23
N ASP A 88 3.91 -6.61 4.13
CA ASP A 88 3.40 -5.75 5.21
C ASP A 88 3.71 -4.29 4.88
N ILE A 89 2.67 -3.47 4.71
CA ILE A 89 2.74 -2.05 4.38
C ILE A 89 2.22 -1.25 5.56
N GLN A 90 3.04 -0.33 6.06
CA GLN A 90 2.70 0.51 7.21
C GLN A 90 2.78 1.97 6.83
N THR A 91 1.75 2.72 7.23
CA THR A 91 1.69 4.17 7.11
C THR A 91 1.51 4.77 8.49
N ALA A 92 2.35 5.76 8.82
CA ALA A 92 2.19 6.57 10.02
C ALA A 92 2.37 8.05 9.68
N GLY A 93 1.52 8.91 10.24
CA GLY A 93 1.55 10.32 9.94
C GLY A 93 0.62 11.17 10.78
N PHE A 94 0.61 12.47 10.48
CA PHE A 94 -0.32 13.41 11.08
C PHE A 94 -0.68 14.51 10.10
N THR A 95 -1.88 15.07 10.27
CA THR A 95 -2.25 16.34 9.66
C THR A 95 -2.24 17.41 10.74
N LYS A 96 -1.74 18.62 10.47
CA LYS A 96 -1.75 19.72 11.45
C LYS A 96 -3.13 19.85 12.11
N CYS A 97 -3.16 19.79 13.45
CA CYS A 97 -4.35 19.93 14.29
C CYS A 97 -5.41 18.81 14.19
N ARG A 98 -5.05 17.59 13.76
CA ARG A 98 -5.98 16.45 13.71
C ARG A 98 -5.61 15.38 14.74
N PHE A 99 -6.60 14.94 15.52
CA PHE A 99 -6.55 13.76 16.39
C PHE A 99 -7.70 12.81 15.96
N PRO A 100 -7.48 11.49 15.91
CA PRO A 100 -6.20 10.80 16.14
C PRO A 100 -5.18 11.08 15.03
N VAL A 101 -3.93 10.69 15.27
CA VAL A 101 -2.91 10.62 14.22
C VAL A 101 -3.33 9.63 13.14
N LEU A 102 -2.72 9.69 11.96
CA LEU A 102 -2.89 8.66 10.94
C LEU A 102 -1.97 7.50 11.30
N ALA A 103 -2.53 6.30 11.50
CA ALA A 103 -1.75 5.08 11.41
C ALA A 103 -2.63 4.00 10.77
N LYS A 104 -2.09 3.37 9.73
CA LYS A 104 -2.74 2.31 8.95
C LYS A 104 -1.71 1.24 8.65
N ARG A 105 -2.16 0.00 8.54
CA ARG A 105 -1.36 -1.16 8.15
C ARG A 105 -2.17 -2.04 7.22
N TYR A 106 -1.57 -2.45 6.12
CA TYR A 106 -2.06 -3.50 5.25
C TYR A 106 -1.11 -4.68 5.27
N VAL A 107 -1.63 -5.89 5.34
CA VAL A 107 -0.83 -7.12 5.23
C VAL A 107 -1.44 -7.99 4.16
N VAL A 108 -0.64 -8.38 3.17
CA VAL A 108 -1.01 -9.35 2.14
C VAL A 108 -0.27 -10.65 2.43
N ARG A 109 -0.99 -11.73 2.65
CA ARG A 109 -0.43 -13.07 2.90
C ARG A 109 -1.45 -14.15 2.62
N ASP A 110 -1.01 -15.32 2.18
CA ASP A 110 -1.87 -16.49 1.96
C ASP A 110 -3.12 -16.20 1.09
N GLY A 111 -3.02 -15.27 0.14
CA GLY A 111 -4.14 -14.83 -0.72
C GLY A 111 -5.15 -13.90 -0.04
N GLU A 112 -4.91 -13.50 1.21
CA GLU A 112 -5.76 -12.60 1.98
C GLU A 112 -5.15 -11.19 2.09
N VAL A 113 -6.03 -10.19 2.20
CA VAL A 113 -5.67 -8.79 2.48
C VAL A 113 -6.26 -8.41 3.84
N LEU A 114 -5.37 -8.12 4.80
CA LEU A 114 -5.71 -7.71 6.16
C LEU A 114 -5.46 -6.20 6.30
N HIS A 115 -6.30 -5.52 7.09
CA HIS A 115 -6.21 -4.08 7.34
C HIS A 115 -6.40 -3.77 8.83
N ALA A 116 -5.58 -2.86 9.35
CA ALA A 116 -5.74 -2.28 10.68
C ALA A 116 -5.45 -0.78 10.66
N ASP A 117 -6.22 0.00 11.43
CA ASP A 117 -6.00 1.42 11.62
C ASP A 117 -6.40 1.87 13.04
N LEU A 118 -6.29 3.17 13.32
CA LEU A 118 -6.67 3.76 14.62
C LEU A 118 -8.17 4.05 14.76
N SER A 119 -9.03 3.53 13.87
CA SER A 119 -10.47 3.76 13.97
C SER A 119 -11.15 2.87 15.01
N PHE A 120 -10.47 1.81 15.49
CA PHE A 120 -10.98 0.87 16.49
C PHE A 120 -10.21 0.97 17.82
N LEU A 121 -10.94 0.77 18.92
CA LEU A 121 -10.42 0.75 20.29
C LEU A 121 -11.02 -0.46 21.01
N ASP A 122 -10.31 -1.58 20.97
CA ASP A 122 -10.69 -2.76 21.76
C ASP A 122 -10.06 -2.69 23.16
N PRO A 123 -10.76 -3.17 24.21
CA PRO A 123 -10.17 -3.32 25.53
C PRO A 123 -9.02 -4.34 25.47
N ILE A 124 -7.94 -4.05 26.21
CA ILE A 124 -6.92 -5.07 26.49
C ILE A 124 -7.52 -5.95 27.60
N ASP A 125 -8.08 -7.11 27.24
CA ASP A 125 -8.44 -8.14 28.22
C ASP A 125 -7.14 -8.73 28.82
N GLU A 126 -7.11 -8.89 30.15
CA GLU A 126 -5.97 -9.44 30.93
C GLU A 126 -5.66 -10.92 30.65
#